data_AF-A0A1F7X1V5-F1
#
_entry.id   AF-A0A1F7X1V5-F1
#
_cell.length_a   1.000
_cell.length_b   1.000
_cell.length_c   1.000
_cell.angle_alpha   90.00
_cell.angle_beta   90.00
_cell.angle_gamma   90.00
#
_symmetry.space_group_name_H-M   'P 1'
#
loop_
_entity.id
_entity.type
_entity.pdbx_description
1 polymer ?
#
loop_
_entity_poly.entity_id
_entity_poly.type
_entity_poly.pdbx_seq_one_letter_code
_entity_poly.pdbx_strand_id
1 'polypeptide(L)'
;MELTTMTESELAKAKVPFIETIEELTTYITSLIDRPHDYGTCVYAMSIAAVAAFKHVSHKLGCTGFQASCADLDILKRTRHYEHGFSIRNYDNFFYPQYADEFEKIMEKDTFEYLQKIAKEKIEKADEEYAQYLIKLEQYKKDISEYVKKYPDYYENQKYYDPLGMGTGEEWDKEDEKKKSGFKFAPQKPYAPVNEKSPVYKHWQSIVAGIPPFGFELKP
;
A
#
# COMPACT_ATOMS: atom_id res chain seq x y z
N MET A 1 -17.24 -16.48 7.08
CA MET A 1 -15.81 -16.41 7.40
C MET A 1 -15.65 -15.41 8.54
N GLU A 2 -15.47 -15.91 9.77
CA GLU A 2 -15.10 -15.32 11.08
C GLU A 2 -15.50 -13.90 11.54
N LEU A 3 -16.29 -13.11 10.79
CA LEU A 3 -16.68 -11.77 11.23
C LEU A 3 -17.60 -11.77 12.45
N THR A 4 -18.28 -12.87 12.75
CA THR A 4 -19.23 -12.97 13.87
C THR A 4 -18.54 -13.14 15.23
N THR A 5 -17.27 -13.55 15.23
CA THR A 5 -16.48 -13.82 16.45
C THR A 5 -15.32 -12.86 16.66
N MET A 6 -15.02 -12.02 15.66
CA MET A 6 -13.94 -11.03 15.75
C MET A 6 -14.21 -9.99 16.83
N THR A 7 -13.18 -9.72 17.62
CA THR A 7 -13.08 -8.60 18.56
C THR A 7 -13.07 -7.25 17.83
N GLU A 8 -13.25 -6.17 18.58
CA GLU A 8 -13.15 -4.80 18.05
C GLU A 8 -11.82 -4.54 17.31
N SER A 9 -10.69 -4.94 17.91
CA SER A 9 -9.35 -4.74 17.34
C SER A 9 -9.13 -5.53 16.05
N GLU A 10 -9.75 -6.70 15.94
CA GLU A 10 -9.70 -7.52 14.73
C GLU A 10 -10.57 -6.91 13.62
N LEU A 11 -11.79 -6.45 13.95
CA LEU A 11 -12.64 -5.74 13.01
C LEU A 11 -12.00 -4.45 12.49
N ALA A 12 -11.32 -3.69 13.36
CA ALA A 12 -10.60 -2.48 12.98
C ALA A 12 -9.53 -2.70 11.90
N LYS A 13 -8.97 -3.92 11.84
CA LYS A 13 -7.93 -4.32 10.87
C LYS A 13 -8.46 -5.20 9.75
N ALA A 14 -9.73 -5.56 9.79
CA ALA A 14 -10.32 -6.50 8.84
C ALA A 14 -10.35 -5.88 7.44
N LYS A 15 -9.89 -6.65 6.44
CA LYS A 15 -10.01 -6.26 5.04
C LYS A 15 -11.41 -6.61 4.53
N VAL A 16 -12.08 -5.64 3.92
CA VAL A 16 -13.38 -5.88 3.29
C VAL A 16 -13.17 -6.64 1.97
N PRO A 17 -13.76 -7.84 1.80
CA PRO A 17 -13.60 -8.65 0.61
C PRO A 17 -14.26 -8.00 -0.60
N PHE A 18 -13.91 -8.50 -1.79
CA PHE A 18 -14.64 -8.18 -3.00
C PHE A 18 -15.87 -9.09 -3.09
N ILE A 19 -17.04 -8.52 -3.38
CA ILE A 19 -18.33 -9.22 -3.38
C ILE A 19 -19.02 -8.97 -4.72
N GLU A 20 -19.26 -10.04 -5.48
CA GLU A 20 -19.69 -9.96 -6.87
C GLU A 20 -21.21 -9.82 -7.03
N THR A 21 -21.98 -10.48 -6.16
CA THR A 21 -23.45 -10.55 -6.28
C THR A 21 -24.16 -9.78 -5.18
N ILE A 22 -25.42 -9.39 -5.43
CA ILE A 22 -26.22 -8.66 -4.45
C ILE A 22 -26.67 -9.58 -3.30
N GLU A 23 -26.85 -10.86 -3.59
CA GLU A 23 -27.21 -11.89 -2.62
C GLU A 23 -26.08 -12.12 -1.62
N GLU A 24 -24.83 -12.21 -2.10
CA GLU A 24 -23.65 -12.31 -1.24
C GLU A 24 -23.44 -11.04 -0.44
N LEU A 25 -23.65 -9.86 -1.03
CA LEU A 25 -23.54 -8.58 -0.32
C LEU A 25 -24.57 -8.49 0.79
N THR A 26 -25.80 -8.86 0.51
CA THR A 26 -26.89 -8.90 1.49
C THR A 26 -26.54 -9.87 2.62
N THR A 27 -26.11 -11.09 2.30
CA THR A 27 -25.69 -12.08 3.29
C THR A 27 -24.54 -11.58 4.16
N TYR A 28 -23.56 -10.92 3.55
CA TYR A 28 -22.41 -10.35 4.24
C TYR A 28 -22.82 -9.24 5.21
N ILE A 29 -23.64 -8.28 4.77
CA ILE A 29 -24.16 -7.20 5.60
C ILE A 29 -25.04 -7.75 6.73
N THR A 30 -25.96 -8.68 6.44
CA THR A 30 -26.79 -9.32 7.46
C THR A 30 -25.93 -9.99 8.53
N SER A 31 -24.85 -10.70 8.15
CA SER A 31 -23.95 -11.30 9.13
C SER A 31 -23.23 -10.29 10.04
N LEU A 32 -23.00 -9.06 9.55
CA LEU A 32 -22.43 -7.97 10.33
C LEU A 32 -23.44 -7.31 11.26
N ILE A 33 -24.74 -7.38 10.95
CA ILE A 33 -25.84 -6.86 11.78
C ILE A 33 -26.23 -7.86 12.86
N ASP A 34 -26.27 -9.15 12.52
CA ASP A 34 -26.79 -10.21 13.39
C ASP A 34 -25.78 -10.70 14.43
N ARG A 35 -24.51 -10.29 14.33
CA ARG A 35 -23.49 -10.66 15.32
C ARG A 35 -23.75 -9.97 16.67
N PRO A 36 -23.24 -10.52 17.78
CA PRO A 36 -23.20 -9.78 19.04
C PRO A 36 -22.38 -8.50 18.90
N HIS A 37 -22.90 -7.41 19.45
CA HIS A 37 -22.31 -6.09 19.41
C HIS A 37 -22.10 -5.48 20.79
N ASP A 38 -21.03 -4.73 20.88
CA ASP A 38 -20.72 -3.74 21.90
C ASP A 38 -20.55 -2.35 21.24
N TYR A 39 -20.19 -1.34 22.03
CA TYR A 39 -20.05 0.03 21.53
C TYR A 39 -19.03 0.15 20.38
N GLY A 40 -17.87 -0.51 20.49
CA GLY A 40 -16.80 -0.41 19.51
C GLY A 40 -17.06 -1.20 18.24
N THR A 41 -17.53 -2.45 18.38
CA THR A 41 -17.82 -3.34 17.25
C THR A 41 -18.95 -2.84 16.36
N CYS A 42 -19.93 -2.09 16.90
CA CYS A 42 -20.96 -1.40 16.10
C CYS A 42 -20.34 -0.48 15.05
N VAL A 43 -19.34 0.32 15.44
CA VAL A 43 -18.70 1.30 14.55
C VAL A 43 -18.04 0.60 13.36
N TYR A 44 -17.29 -0.47 13.63
CA TYR A 44 -16.61 -1.21 12.57
C TYR A 44 -17.57 -2.02 11.71
N ALA A 45 -18.64 -2.59 12.27
CA ALA A 45 -19.66 -3.29 11.48
C ALA A 45 -20.34 -2.35 10.47
N MET A 46 -20.72 -1.13 10.90
CA MET A 46 -21.27 -0.11 9.99
C MET A 46 -20.27 0.29 8.91
N SER A 47 -19.01 0.55 9.28
CA SER A 47 -17.95 0.93 8.34
C SER A 47 -17.68 -0.16 7.30
N ILE A 48 -17.51 -1.41 7.74
CA ILE A 48 -17.27 -2.57 6.87
C ILE A 48 -18.44 -2.77 5.90
N ALA A 49 -19.68 -2.69 6.39
CA ALA A 49 -20.87 -2.83 5.55
C ALA A 49 -20.97 -1.72 4.49
N ALA A 50 -20.70 -0.46 4.87
CA ALA A 50 -20.68 0.66 3.94
C ALA A 50 -19.61 0.49 2.85
N VAL A 51 -18.40 0.09 3.23
CA VAL A 51 -17.31 -0.17 2.28
C VAL A 51 -17.64 -1.35 1.35
N ALA A 52 -18.28 -2.40 1.87
CA ALA A 52 -18.69 -3.56 1.05
C ALA A 52 -19.70 -3.14 -0.03
N ALA A 53 -20.74 -2.40 0.35
CA ALA A 53 -21.72 -1.88 -0.59
C ALA A 53 -21.09 -0.92 -1.61
N PHE A 54 -20.21 -0.01 -1.14
CA PHE A 54 -19.49 0.92 -2.00
C PHE A 54 -18.61 0.20 -3.04
N LYS A 55 -17.85 -0.82 -2.64
CA LYS A 55 -17.03 -1.64 -3.55
C LYS A 55 -17.89 -2.39 -4.56
N HIS A 56 -19.00 -2.96 -4.13
CA HIS A 56 -19.92 -3.67 -5.02
C HIS A 56 -20.50 -2.75 -6.09
N VAL A 57 -21.07 -1.60 -5.69
CA VAL A 57 -21.68 -0.65 -6.62
C VAL A 57 -20.65 -0.02 -7.55
N SER A 58 -19.51 0.41 -7.03
CA SER A 58 -18.43 0.99 -7.86
C SER A 58 -17.95 0.01 -8.94
N HIS A 59 -17.83 -1.28 -8.61
CA HIS A 59 -17.50 -2.31 -9.58
C HIS A 59 -18.59 -2.49 -10.65
N LYS A 60 -19.87 -2.58 -10.25
CA LYS A 60 -20.99 -2.72 -11.21
C LYS A 60 -21.13 -1.52 -12.15
N LEU A 61 -20.77 -0.34 -11.69
CA LEU A 61 -20.77 0.89 -12.50
C LEU A 61 -19.48 1.06 -13.33
N GLY A 62 -18.46 0.21 -13.14
CA GLY A 62 -17.17 0.34 -13.83
C GLY A 62 -16.38 1.60 -13.42
N CYS A 63 -16.54 2.06 -12.17
CA CYS A 63 -15.88 3.26 -11.69
C CYS A 63 -14.35 3.08 -11.62
N THR A 64 -13.63 4.09 -12.10
CA THR A 64 -12.19 4.23 -11.85
C THR A 64 -11.89 4.58 -10.39
N GLY A 65 -10.65 4.40 -9.94
CA GLY A 65 -10.23 4.81 -8.60
C GLY A 65 -10.46 6.31 -8.31
N PHE A 66 -10.32 7.16 -9.32
CA PHE A 66 -10.62 8.59 -9.21
C PHE A 66 -12.12 8.87 -9.02
N GLN A 67 -13.00 8.19 -9.76
CA GLN A 67 -14.44 8.34 -9.56
C GLN A 67 -14.88 7.80 -8.20
N ALA A 68 -14.27 6.70 -7.76
CA ALA A 68 -14.51 6.16 -6.42
C ALA A 68 -14.09 7.17 -5.32
N SER A 69 -12.94 7.82 -5.43
CA SER A 69 -12.52 8.82 -4.43
C SER A 69 -13.47 10.03 -4.39
N CYS A 70 -14.00 10.48 -5.53
CA CYS A 70 -15.03 11.53 -5.55
C CYS A 70 -16.32 11.09 -4.83
N ALA A 71 -16.74 9.84 -5.01
CA ALA A 71 -17.93 9.30 -4.36
C ALA A 71 -17.74 9.15 -2.84
N ASP A 72 -16.56 8.75 -2.38
CA ASP A 72 -16.22 8.68 -0.94
C ASP A 72 -16.30 10.06 -0.27
N LEU A 73 -15.77 11.10 -0.92
CA LEU A 73 -15.92 12.49 -0.46
C LEU A 73 -17.39 12.93 -0.43
N ASP A 74 -18.20 12.55 -1.41
CA ASP A 74 -19.63 12.87 -1.42
C ASP A 74 -20.39 12.15 -0.28
N ILE A 75 -20.00 10.92 0.08
CA ILE A 75 -20.55 10.20 1.24
C ILE A 75 -20.27 10.98 2.53
N LEU A 76 -19.03 11.44 2.74
CA LEU A 76 -18.68 12.25 3.92
C LEU A 76 -19.46 13.55 3.95
N LYS A 77 -19.56 14.23 2.80
CA LYS A 77 -20.35 15.45 2.66
C LYS A 77 -21.81 15.24 3.08
N ARG A 78 -22.46 14.19 2.60
CA ARG A 78 -23.87 13.86 2.89
C ARG A 78 -24.08 13.45 4.34
N THR A 79 -23.25 12.55 4.85
CA THR A 79 -23.39 12.00 6.20
C THR A 79 -23.06 12.99 7.31
N ARG A 80 -22.24 14.01 7.02
CA ARG A 80 -21.88 15.08 7.96
C ARG A 80 -22.60 16.39 7.70
N HIS A 81 -23.46 16.44 6.69
CA HIS A 81 -24.18 17.64 6.26
C HIS A 81 -23.22 18.82 6.02
N TYR A 82 -22.08 18.57 5.38
CA TYR A 82 -21.14 19.62 5.03
C TYR A 82 -21.67 20.43 3.85
N GLU A 83 -21.96 21.71 4.10
CA GLU A 83 -22.43 22.65 3.08
C GLU A 83 -21.29 23.44 2.43
N HIS A 84 -20.17 23.59 3.15
CA HIS A 84 -18.98 24.30 2.70
C HIS A 84 -17.84 23.32 2.36
N GLY A 85 -16.70 23.87 1.94
CA GLY A 85 -15.51 23.05 1.64
C GLY A 85 -14.98 22.32 2.89
N PHE A 86 -14.53 21.09 2.69
CA PHE A 86 -13.79 20.31 3.69
C PHE A 86 -12.62 19.60 3.01
N SER A 87 -11.63 19.18 3.80
CA SER A 87 -10.46 18.45 3.31
C SER A 87 -10.14 17.28 4.23
N ILE A 88 -9.67 16.17 3.66
CA ILE A 88 -9.08 15.05 4.39
C ILE A 88 -7.57 15.14 4.22
N ARG A 89 -6.82 15.04 5.31
CA ARG A 89 -5.34 15.06 5.28
C ARG A 89 -4.81 13.69 5.63
N ASN A 90 -3.90 13.17 4.79
CA ASN A 90 -3.18 11.93 5.08
C ASN A 90 -1.84 12.25 5.75
N TYR A 91 -1.78 12.10 7.07
CA TYR A 91 -0.55 12.39 7.84
C TYR A 91 0.62 11.45 7.51
N ASP A 92 0.41 10.31 6.85
CA ASP A 92 1.52 9.47 6.37
C ASP A 92 2.40 10.19 5.35
N ASN A 93 1.87 11.19 4.65
CA ASN A 93 2.63 11.96 3.68
C ASN A 93 3.73 12.81 4.35
N PHE A 94 3.68 13.03 5.67
CA PHE A 94 4.78 13.67 6.42
C PHE A 94 6.11 12.90 6.36
N PHE A 95 6.06 11.59 6.09
CA PHE A 95 7.26 10.75 6.00
C PHE A 95 7.99 10.87 4.66
N TYR A 96 7.47 11.66 3.73
CA TYR A 96 7.92 11.65 2.35
C TYR A 96 8.13 13.09 1.85
N PRO A 97 9.39 13.53 1.67
CA PRO A 97 9.72 14.91 1.28
C PRO A 97 9.00 15.46 0.06
N GLN A 98 8.59 14.60 -0.87
CA GLN A 98 7.89 15.00 -2.08
C GLN A 98 6.46 15.52 -1.86
N TYR A 99 5.87 15.34 -0.67
CA TYR A 99 4.53 15.82 -0.34
C TYR A 99 4.54 17.06 0.58
N ALA A 100 5.67 17.76 0.67
CA ALA A 100 5.82 18.90 1.57
C ALA A 100 4.80 20.03 1.29
N ASP A 101 4.35 20.17 0.04
CA ASP A 101 3.39 21.16 -0.42
C ASP A 101 1.93 20.82 -0.08
N GLU A 102 1.63 19.60 0.35
CA GLU A 102 0.27 19.18 0.72
C GLU A 102 -0.17 19.67 2.11
N PHE A 103 0.75 20.25 2.90
CA PHE A 103 0.49 20.58 4.29
C PHE A 103 0.73 22.06 4.62
N GLU A 104 -0.05 22.57 5.57
CA GLU A 104 0.19 23.86 6.21
C GLU A 104 1.42 23.80 7.12
N LYS A 105 2.14 24.92 7.26
CA LYS A 105 3.41 24.99 8.02
C LYS A 105 3.28 24.90 9.55
N ILE A 106 2.12 24.49 10.06
CA ILE A 106 1.84 24.40 11.50
C ILE A 106 1.38 22.96 11.81
N MET A 107 2.00 22.35 12.82
CA MET A 107 1.73 20.98 13.25
C MET A 107 1.44 20.94 14.76
N GLU A 108 0.42 20.19 15.16
CA GLU A 108 0.14 19.96 16.59
C GLU A 108 1.23 19.06 17.21
N LYS A 109 1.63 19.36 18.45
CA LYS A 109 2.71 18.63 19.13
C LYS A 109 2.47 17.12 19.23
N ASP A 110 1.26 16.70 19.59
CA ASP A 110 0.89 15.29 19.69
C ASP A 110 1.02 14.55 18.34
N THR A 111 0.72 15.26 17.24
CA THR A 111 0.93 14.72 15.89
C THR A 111 2.41 14.50 15.64
N PHE A 112 3.26 15.46 16.03
CA PHE A 112 4.70 15.32 15.87
C PHE A 112 5.26 14.15 16.70
N GLU A 113 4.88 14.02 17.98
CA GLU A 113 5.30 12.91 18.83
C GLU A 113 4.89 11.55 18.25
N TYR A 114 3.68 11.46 17.68
CA TYR A 114 3.25 10.28 16.94
C TYR A 114 4.11 10.00 15.70
N LEU A 115 4.43 11.04 14.90
CA LEU A 115 5.30 10.89 13.73
C LEU A 115 6.70 10.40 14.12
N GLN A 116 7.26 10.85 15.25
CA GLN A 116 8.56 10.38 15.73
C GLN A 116 8.55 8.88 16.02
N LYS A 117 7.49 8.38 16.68
CA LYS A 117 7.33 6.94 16.94
C LYS A 117 7.29 6.14 15.64
N ILE A 118 6.46 6.54 14.69
CA ILE A 118 6.30 5.83 13.42
C ILE A 118 7.55 5.94 12.54
N ALA A 119 8.26 7.07 12.54
CA ALA A 119 9.53 7.23 11.84
C ALA A 119 10.59 6.24 12.35
N LYS A 120 10.63 5.99 13.67
CA LYS A 120 11.50 4.98 14.26
C LYS A 120 11.15 3.57 13.78
N GLU A 121 9.87 3.20 13.80
CA GLU A 121 9.39 1.90 13.29
C GLU A 121 9.71 1.71 11.79
N LYS A 122 9.60 2.78 10.99
CA LYS A 122 9.97 2.75 9.56
C LYS A 122 11.47 2.56 9.34
N ILE A 123 12.32 3.17 10.17
CA ILE A 123 13.77 2.97 10.14
C ILE A 123 14.12 1.52 10.46
N GLU A 124 13.60 0.98 11.57
CA GLU A 124 13.84 -0.41 11.99
C GLU A 124 13.46 -1.39 10.87
N LYS A 125 12.28 -1.21 10.28
CA LYS A 125 11.83 -2.02 9.15
C LYS A 125 12.71 -1.85 7.90
N ALA A 126 13.15 -0.64 7.59
CA ALA A 126 14.00 -0.40 6.43
C ALA A 126 15.39 -1.06 6.60
N ASP A 127 15.94 -1.05 7.81
CA ASP A 127 17.19 -1.73 8.12
C ASP A 127 17.07 -3.25 7.97
N GLU A 128 15.97 -3.84 8.46
CA GLU A 128 15.65 -5.25 8.27
C GLU A 128 15.50 -5.62 6.79
N GLU A 129 14.71 -4.84 6.04
CA GLU A 129 14.51 -5.04 4.60
C GLU A 129 15.82 -4.91 3.82
N TYR A 130 16.68 -3.95 4.18
CA TYR A 130 17.97 -3.74 3.54
C TYR A 130 18.94 -4.89 3.83
N ALA A 131 18.97 -5.41 5.07
CA ALA A 131 19.74 -6.61 5.40
C ALA A 131 19.31 -7.82 4.56
N GLN A 132 18.00 -8.02 4.38
CA GLN A 132 17.47 -9.08 3.51
C GLN A 132 17.81 -8.85 2.04
N TYR A 133 17.79 -7.59 1.57
CA TYR A 133 18.23 -7.23 0.23
C TYR A 133 19.70 -7.61 -0.02
N LEU A 134 20.60 -7.38 0.94
CA LEU A 134 22.02 -7.73 0.79
C LEU A 134 22.22 -9.24 0.59
N ILE A 135 21.51 -10.07 1.36
CA ILE A 135 21.53 -11.53 1.20
C ILE A 135 21.04 -11.94 -0.19
N LYS A 136 19.90 -11.40 -0.63
CA LYS A 136 19.35 -11.66 -1.96
C LYS A 136 20.28 -11.19 -3.08
N LEU A 137 20.97 -10.07 -2.88
CA LEU A 137 21.91 -9.51 -3.85
C LEU A 137 23.15 -10.39 -4.00
N GLU A 138 23.65 -10.96 -2.92
CA GLU A 138 24.74 -11.94 -2.97
C GLU A 138 24.33 -13.22 -3.70
N GLN A 139 23.12 -13.72 -3.42
CA GLN A 139 22.60 -14.89 -4.13
C GLN A 139 22.43 -14.59 -5.64
N TYR A 140 21.82 -13.45 -5.99
CA TYR A 140 21.69 -13.00 -7.37
C TYR A 140 23.04 -12.94 -8.10
N LYS A 141 24.11 -12.45 -7.46
CA LYS A 141 25.46 -12.40 -8.05
C LYS A 141 26.01 -13.79 -8.37
N LYS A 142 25.70 -14.80 -7.54
CA LYS A 142 26.08 -16.19 -7.80
C LYS A 142 25.25 -16.75 -8.96
N ASP A 143 23.93 -16.59 -8.88
CA ASP A 143 22.98 -17.11 -9.87
C ASP A 143 23.25 -16.55 -11.26
N ILE A 144 23.49 -15.24 -11.39
CA ILE A 144 23.75 -14.62 -12.69
C ILE A 144 25.11 -15.04 -13.26
N SER A 145 26.11 -15.27 -12.41
CA SER A 145 27.42 -15.78 -12.84
C SER A 145 27.31 -17.20 -13.40
N GLU A 146 26.54 -18.07 -12.74
CA GLU A 146 26.25 -19.42 -13.25
C GLU A 146 25.39 -19.38 -14.52
N TYR A 147 24.43 -18.47 -14.58
CA TYR A 147 23.59 -18.27 -15.75
C TYR A 147 24.40 -17.86 -16.98
N VAL A 148 25.28 -16.87 -16.84
CA VAL A 148 26.16 -16.38 -17.92
C VAL A 148 27.14 -17.47 -18.40
N LYS A 149 27.61 -18.36 -17.50
CA LYS A 149 28.42 -19.52 -17.92
C LYS A 149 27.64 -20.46 -18.83
N LYS A 150 26.33 -20.62 -18.59
CA LYS A 150 25.44 -21.46 -19.40
C LYS A 150 25.00 -20.76 -20.70
N TYR A 151 24.85 -19.44 -20.67
CA TYR A 151 24.45 -18.60 -21.80
C TYR A 151 25.48 -17.49 -22.02
N PRO A 152 26.62 -17.79 -22.69
CA PRO A 152 27.72 -16.84 -22.85
C PRO A 152 27.34 -15.56 -23.61
N ASP A 153 26.33 -15.63 -24.47
CA ASP A 153 25.78 -14.51 -25.24
C ASP A 153 24.73 -13.69 -24.45
N TYR A 154 24.50 -13.99 -23.18
CA TYR A 154 23.51 -13.32 -22.35
C TYR A 154 23.59 -11.79 -22.42
N TYR A 155 24.79 -11.21 -22.27
CA TYR A 155 24.96 -9.76 -22.27
C TYR A 155 24.77 -9.13 -23.66
N GLU A 156 24.96 -9.90 -24.73
CA GLU A 156 24.71 -9.45 -26.11
C GLU A 156 23.22 -9.53 -26.46
N ASN A 157 22.51 -10.53 -25.90
CA ASN A 157 21.11 -10.85 -26.19
C ASN A 157 20.20 -10.71 -24.95
N GLN A 158 20.47 -9.75 -24.06
CA GLN A 158 19.82 -9.66 -22.75
C GLN A 158 18.28 -9.62 -22.82
N LYS A 159 17.72 -8.91 -23.81
CA LYS A 159 16.25 -8.85 -24.04
C LYS A 159 15.59 -10.20 -24.27
N TYR A 160 16.34 -11.19 -24.76
CA TYR A 160 15.84 -12.53 -24.94
C TYR A 160 15.78 -13.27 -23.60
N TYR A 161 16.73 -13.05 -22.69
CA TYR A 161 16.82 -13.81 -21.44
C TYR A 161 16.08 -13.17 -20.28
N ASP A 162 15.90 -11.85 -20.31
CA ASP A 162 15.18 -11.11 -19.28
C ASP A 162 13.65 -11.25 -19.47
N PRO A 163 12.89 -11.33 -18.38
CA PRO A 163 11.43 -11.22 -18.42
C PRO A 163 11.00 -9.88 -19.01
N LEU A 164 9.88 -9.91 -19.72
CA LEU A 164 9.22 -8.75 -20.26
C LEU A 164 8.72 -7.88 -19.10
N GLY A 165 9.25 -6.66 -18.98
CA GLY A 165 8.79 -5.69 -17.98
C GLY A 165 7.55 -4.93 -18.44
N MET A 166 7.46 -4.62 -19.73
CA MET A 166 6.32 -3.95 -20.38
C MET A 166 6.24 -4.40 -21.83
N GLY A 167 5.03 -4.53 -22.38
CA GLY A 167 4.82 -4.92 -23.76
C GLY A 167 3.36 -4.91 -24.18
N THR A 168 3.14 -5.10 -25.47
CA THR A 168 1.84 -5.31 -26.13
C THR A 168 1.26 -6.69 -25.81
N GLY A 169 -0.03 -6.90 -26.08
CA GLY A 169 -0.68 -8.20 -25.86
C GLY A 169 0.04 -9.35 -26.58
N GLU A 170 0.45 -9.13 -27.83
CA GLU A 170 1.19 -10.13 -28.61
C GLU A 170 2.58 -10.46 -28.02
N GLU A 171 3.24 -9.50 -27.38
CA GLU A 171 4.54 -9.73 -26.72
C GLU A 171 4.36 -10.55 -25.43
N TRP A 172 3.28 -10.31 -24.68
CA TRP A 172 2.91 -11.13 -23.53
C TRP A 172 2.55 -12.56 -23.91
N ASP A 173 1.79 -12.75 -24.99
CA ASP A 173 1.44 -14.08 -25.50
C ASP A 173 2.71 -14.88 -25.84
N LYS A 174 3.67 -14.25 -26.53
CA LYS A 174 4.97 -14.87 -26.85
C LYS A 174 5.80 -15.18 -25.60
N GLU A 175 5.78 -14.30 -24.60
CA GLU A 175 6.47 -14.57 -23.34
C GLU A 175 5.85 -15.76 -22.60
N ASP A 176 4.53 -15.89 -22.62
CA ASP A 176 3.82 -17.01 -21.99
C ASP A 176 4.05 -18.33 -22.72
N GLU A 177 4.09 -18.33 -24.07
CA GLU A 177 4.55 -19.49 -24.84
C GLU A 177 5.99 -19.89 -24.46
N LYS A 178 6.86 -18.90 -24.30
CA LYS A 178 8.24 -19.11 -23.88
C LYS A 178 8.32 -19.72 -22.48
N LYS A 179 7.54 -19.22 -21.51
CA LYS A 179 7.42 -19.81 -20.17
C LYS A 179 6.93 -21.27 -20.25
N LYS A 180 5.88 -21.53 -21.03
CA LYS A 180 5.31 -22.88 -21.24
C LYS A 180 6.30 -23.86 -21.87
N SER A 181 7.24 -23.38 -22.69
CA SER A 181 8.30 -24.20 -23.29
C SER A 181 9.36 -24.70 -22.29
N GLY A 182 9.33 -24.21 -21.04
CA GLY A 182 10.34 -24.51 -20.02
C GLY A 182 11.59 -23.63 -20.14
N PHE A 183 11.51 -22.53 -20.88
CA PHE A 183 12.59 -21.55 -20.97
C PHE A 183 12.93 -20.98 -19.59
N LYS A 184 14.22 -20.94 -19.26
CA LYS A 184 14.71 -20.38 -18.00
C LYS A 184 15.18 -18.95 -18.23
N PHE A 185 14.39 -17.99 -17.77
CA PHE A 185 14.77 -16.57 -17.73
C PHE A 185 15.97 -16.33 -16.82
N ALA A 186 16.67 -15.22 -17.06
CA ALA A 186 17.77 -14.79 -16.24
C ALA A 186 17.30 -14.49 -14.81
N PRO A 187 18.13 -14.80 -13.78
CA PRO A 187 17.89 -14.37 -12.42
C PRO A 187 17.59 -12.86 -12.38
N GLN A 188 16.63 -12.46 -11.54
CA GLN A 188 16.24 -11.06 -11.43
C GLN A 188 17.00 -10.38 -10.31
N LYS A 189 17.55 -9.20 -10.60
CA LYS A 189 18.21 -8.39 -9.59
C LYS A 189 17.16 -7.97 -8.55
N PRO A 190 17.40 -8.18 -7.24
CA PRO A 190 16.44 -7.75 -6.23
C PRO A 190 16.31 -6.22 -6.22
N TYR A 191 15.12 -5.73 -5.90
CA TYR A 191 14.86 -4.31 -5.73
C TYR A 191 15.55 -3.78 -4.47
N ALA A 192 16.22 -2.64 -4.59
CA ALA A 192 16.89 -2.00 -3.45
C ALA A 192 15.88 -1.22 -2.60
N PRO A 193 15.66 -1.59 -1.32
CA PRO A 193 14.76 -0.86 -0.45
C PRO A 193 15.39 0.47 0.02
N VAL A 194 14.58 1.27 0.71
CA VAL A 194 15.05 2.47 1.43
C VAL A 194 16.15 2.06 2.42
N ASN A 195 17.20 2.87 2.49
CA ASN A 195 18.37 2.64 3.35
C ASN A 195 19.02 3.97 3.76
N GLU A 196 20.03 3.92 4.62
CA GLU A 196 20.78 5.08 5.14
C GLU A 196 21.23 6.13 4.11
N LYS A 197 21.44 5.75 2.84
CA LYS A 197 21.86 6.68 1.78
C LYS A 197 20.68 7.41 1.13
N SER A 198 19.47 6.90 1.34
CA SER A 198 18.25 7.40 0.72
C SER A 198 17.81 8.73 1.36
N PRO A 199 17.39 9.74 0.58
CA PRO A 199 16.87 11.00 1.12
C PRO A 199 15.69 10.80 2.08
N VAL A 200 14.82 9.83 1.77
CA VAL A 200 13.67 9.45 2.61
C VAL A 200 14.11 8.95 3.99
N TYR A 201 15.15 8.11 4.05
CA TYR A 201 15.66 7.61 5.32
C TYR A 201 16.25 8.73 6.17
N LYS A 202 17.04 9.62 5.57
CA LYS A 202 17.59 10.80 6.25
C LYS A 202 16.49 11.73 6.78
N HIS A 203 15.41 11.86 6.02
CA HIS A 203 14.22 12.59 6.46
C HIS A 203 13.62 11.94 7.71
N TRP A 204 13.41 10.62 7.74
CA TRP A 204 12.93 9.92 8.94
C TRP A 204 13.86 10.12 10.14
N GLN A 205 15.17 10.07 9.95
CA GLN A 205 16.15 10.34 11.01
C GLN A 205 16.00 11.75 11.58
N SER A 206 15.74 12.75 10.73
CA SER A 206 15.51 14.13 11.18
C SER A 206 14.26 14.25 12.06
N ILE A 207 13.17 13.55 11.70
CA ILE A 207 11.93 13.50 12.49
C ILE A 207 12.23 12.90 13.86
N VAL A 208 12.90 11.73 13.90
CA VAL A 208 13.29 11.08 15.15
C VAL A 208 14.19 11.98 16.00
N ALA A 209 15.07 12.76 15.38
CA ALA A 209 15.94 13.73 16.06
C ALA A 209 15.20 14.97 16.61
N GLY A 210 13.88 15.07 16.44
CA GLY A 210 13.09 16.18 16.94
C GLY A 210 13.01 17.37 15.99
N ILE A 211 13.37 17.19 14.72
CA ILE A 211 13.22 18.21 13.68
C ILE A 211 11.85 18.01 13.02
N PRO A 212 10.91 18.97 13.14
CA PRO A 212 9.62 18.87 12.46
C PRO A 212 9.79 18.74 10.94
N PRO A 213 9.00 17.87 10.27
CA PRO A 213 9.03 17.75 8.83
C PRO A 213 8.84 19.12 8.15
N PHE A 214 9.57 19.33 7.05
CA PHE A 214 9.38 20.46 6.14
C PHE A 214 9.56 21.85 6.77
N GLY A 215 10.19 21.93 7.94
CA GLY A 215 10.42 23.20 8.66
C GLY A 215 9.17 23.76 9.32
N PHE A 216 8.25 22.89 9.73
CA PHE A 216 6.98 23.31 10.33
C PHE A 216 7.14 23.79 11.77
N GLU A 217 6.30 24.74 12.16
CA GLU A 217 6.22 25.22 13.54
C GLU A 217 5.33 24.28 14.35
N LEU A 218 5.78 23.91 15.54
CA LEU A 218 4.97 23.14 16.48
C LEU A 218 4.05 24.09 17.23
N LYS A 219 2.76 23.80 17.15
CA LYS A 219 1.78 24.46 17.99
C LYS A 219 1.87 23.87 19.41
N PRO A 220 2.00 24.71 20.45
CA PRO A 220 2.14 24.28 21.84
C PRO A 220 0.88 23.61 22.38
#